data_AF-A0A843CLD1-F1
#
_entry.id   AF-A0A843CLD1-F1
#
_cell.length_a   1.000
_cell.length_b   1.000
_cell.length_c   1.000
_cell.angle_alpha   90.00
_cell.angle_beta   90.00
_cell.angle_gamma   90.00
#
_symmetry.space_group_name_H-M   'P 1'
#
loop_
_entity.id
_entity.type
_entity.pdbx_description
1 polymer ?
#
loop_
_entity_poly.entity_id
_entity_poly.type
_entity_poly.pdbx_seq_one_letter_code
_entity_poly.pdbx_strand_id
1 'polypeptide(L)'
;MSATSAERKIGLIPRIIIPSRMGPKEYGLLVTDRRSILVLEKDSKAGLAGALGGTIAYAVAQAATTRKSFDYGQEDIQTFALNPRNIVIPHEALETIRMKKAFLNPSYWMHLRFQGNDNKRKKIKAFLKPPGEHVKQKKSEGHAKKQIHLDYAKKVQDVYGHVLSPPRFEIVIGSRL
;
A
#
# COMPACT_ATOMS: atom_id res chain seq x y z
N MET A 1 -19.56 -26.87 -15.01
CA MET A 1 -19.67 -25.45 -15.42
C MET A 1 -19.24 -24.60 -14.25
N SER A 2 -17.98 -24.16 -14.21
CA SER A 2 -17.49 -23.29 -13.12
C SER A 2 -18.10 -21.91 -13.31
N ALA A 3 -18.95 -21.49 -12.38
CA ALA A 3 -19.35 -20.09 -12.30
C ALA A 3 -18.08 -19.26 -12.25
N THR A 4 -17.84 -18.44 -13.27
CA THR A 4 -16.83 -17.38 -13.23
C THR A 4 -17.30 -16.40 -12.16
N SER A 5 -17.03 -16.73 -10.89
CA SER A 5 -17.39 -15.88 -9.76
C SER A 5 -16.81 -14.50 -10.06
N ALA A 6 -17.66 -13.47 -10.06
CA ALA A 6 -17.20 -12.10 -10.15
C ALA A 6 -16.16 -11.89 -9.04
N GLU A 7 -15.04 -11.25 -9.39
CA GLU A 7 -13.96 -10.95 -8.45
C GLU A 7 -14.50 -10.08 -7.32
N ARG A 8 -14.21 -10.44 -6.06
CA ARG A 8 -14.79 -9.77 -4.89
C ARG A 8 -13.78 -8.84 -4.26
N LYS A 9 -14.21 -7.62 -3.91
CA LYS A 9 -13.41 -6.66 -3.13
C LYS A 9 -13.35 -7.15 -1.68
N ILE A 10 -12.14 -7.33 -1.13
CA ILE A 10 -11.95 -7.83 0.24
C ILE A 10 -11.55 -6.71 1.19
N GLY A 11 -10.69 -5.81 0.73
CA GLY A 11 -10.27 -4.68 1.56
C GLY A 11 -9.64 -3.55 0.76
N LEU A 12 -9.77 -2.35 1.31
CA LEU A 12 -9.09 -1.16 0.83
C LEU A 12 -8.15 -0.64 1.90
N ILE A 13 -6.89 -0.45 1.52
CA ILE A 13 -5.86 0.17 2.34
C ILE A 13 -5.59 1.56 1.73
N PRO A 14 -6.16 2.62 2.32
CA PRO A 14 -6.11 3.95 1.74
C PRO A 14 -4.75 4.61 2.01
N ARG A 15 -4.00 4.94 0.95
CA ARG A 15 -2.73 5.66 1.01
C ARG A 15 -1.53 4.80 1.45
N ILE A 16 -0.80 4.34 0.44
CA ILE A 16 0.53 3.77 0.55
C ILE A 16 1.49 4.58 -0.32
N ILE A 17 2.71 4.84 0.14
CA ILE A 17 3.68 5.66 -0.58
C ILE A 17 4.81 4.78 -1.10
N ILE A 18 5.00 4.74 -2.42
CA ILE A 18 6.12 4.03 -3.04
C ILE A 18 7.16 5.07 -3.46
N PRO A 19 8.37 5.07 -2.87
CA PRO A 19 9.44 5.93 -3.34
C PRO A 19 9.89 5.46 -4.73
N SER A 20 9.91 6.38 -5.70
CA SER A 20 10.43 6.15 -7.05
C SER A 20 11.53 7.16 -7.37
N ARG A 21 12.35 6.84 -8.38
CA ARG A 21 13.43 7.71 -8.87
C ARG A 21 12.93 9.10 -9.28
N MET A 22 11.69 9.20 -9.77
CA MET A 22 11.08 10.48 -10.17
C MET A 22 10.31 11.18 -9.03
N GLY A 23 10.37 10.65 -7.81
CA GLY A 23 9.65 11.15 -6.64
C GLY A 23 8.69 10.11 -6.04
N PRO A 24 8.15 10.39 -4.85
CA PRO A 24 7.21 9.48 -4.19
C PRO A 24 5.87 9.45 -4.92
N LYS A 25 5.34 8.24 -5.12
CA LYS A 25 4.00 8.00 -5.67
C LYS A 25 3.07 7.52 -4.57
N GLU A 26 1.88 8.10 -4.46
CA GLU A 26 0.85 7.65 -3.52
C GLU A 26 -0.15 6.77 -4.27
N TYR A 27 -0.40 5.58 -3.72
CA TYR A 27 -1.35 4.62 -4.24
C TYR A 27 -2.43 4.30 -3.19
N GLY A 28 -3.63 3.96 -3.62
CA GLY A 28 -4.56 3.16 -2.83
C GLY A 28 -4.32 1.68 -3.13
N LEU A 29 -4.32 0.82 -2.11
CA LEU A 29 -4.19 -0.62 -2.31
C LEU A 29 -5.56 -1.27 -2.15
N LEU A 30 -6.14 -1.67 -3.27
CA LEU A 30 -7.35 -2.48 -3.33
C LEU A 30 -6.94 -3.96 -3.35
N VAL A 31 -7.36 -4.71 -2.34
CA VAL A 31 -7.15 -6.15 -2.24
C VAL A 31 -8.47 -6.85 -2.57
N THR A 32 -8.44 -7.71 -3.58
CA THR A 32 -9.58 -8.54 -3.97
C THR A 32 -9.34 -9.98 -3.57
N ASP A 33 -10.24 -10.91 -3.87
CA ASP A 33 -9.99 -12.34 -3.66
C ASP A 33 -8.92 -12.92 -4.61
N ARG A 34 -8.62 -12.25 -5.74
CA ARG A 34 -7.69 -12.76 -6.77
C ARG A 34 -6.39 -11.98 -6.92
N ARG A 35 -6.40 -10.67 -6.64
CA ARG A 35 -5.26 -9.80 -6.92
C ARG A 35 -5.23 -8.59 -5.99
N SER A 36 -4.04 -8.03 -5.90
CA SER A 36 -3.77 -6.76 -5.25
C SER A 36 -3.56 -5.71 -6.33
N ILE A 37 -4.34 -4.64 -6.29
CA ILE A 37 -4.28 -3.54 -7.26
C ILE A 37 -3.85 -2.29 -6.53
N LEU A 38 -2.67 -1.78 -6.88
CA LEU A 38 -2.21 -0.47 -6.44
C LEU A 38 -2.70 0.57 -7.43
N VAL A 39 -3.71 1.33 -7.03
CA VAL A 39 -4.34 2.39 -7.80
C VAL A 39 -3.59 3.69 -7.59
N LEU A 40 -3.05 4.30 -8.64
CA LEU A 40 -2.25 5.52 -8.54
C LEU A 40 -3.15 6.73 -8.23
N GLU A 41 -3.14 7.19 -6.99
CA GLU A 41 -3.91 8.37 -6.55
C GLU A 41 -3.15 9.68 -6.80
N LYS A 42 -1.81 9.63 -6.70
CA LYS A 42 -0.95 10.80 -6.86
C LYS A 42 0.44 10.41 -7.33
N ASP A 43 0.92 11.13 -8.34
CA ASP A 43 2.30 11.04 -8.82
C ASP A 43 3.00 12.36 -8.51
N SER A 44 3.92 12.37 -7.55
CA SER A 44 4.71 13.56 -7.26
C SER A 44 6.00 13.50 -8.05
N LYS A 45 6.14 14.40 -9.04
CA LYS A 45 7.40 14.63 -9.77
C LYS A 45 8.43 15.44 -8.98
N ALA A 46 8.18 15.70 -7.70
CA ALA A 46 9.02 16.52 -6.83
C ALA A 46 10.45 15.95 -6.61
N GLY A 47 10.75 14.75 -7.14
CA GLY A 47 12.06 14.10 -7.05
C GLY A 47 13.14 14.59 -8.01
N LEU A 48 12.85 15.50 -8.96
CA LEU A 48 13.88 15.98 -9.90
C LEU A 48 14.48 17.36 -9.57
N ALA A 49 13.83 18.19 -8.74
CA ALA A 49 14.28 19.57 -8.47
C ALA A 49 14.90 19.79 -7.08
N GLY A 50 14.77 18.83 -6.15
CA GLY A 50 15.19 18.99 -4.74
C GLY A 50 16.20 17.96 -4.24
N ALA A 51 16.93 17.29 -5.13
CA ALA A 51 17.95 16.29 -4.78
C ALA A 51 19.31 16.94 -4.43
N LEU A 52 19.30 18.08 -3.73
CA LEU A 52 20.47 18.62 -3.05
C LEU A 52 20.23 18.50 -1.55
N GLY A 53 20.66 17.38 -0.97
CA GLY A 53 20.88 17.26 0.47
C GLY A 53 19.69 16.78 1.30
N GLY A 54 19.68 15.49 1.62
CA GLY A 54 19.19 15.04 2.92
C GLY A 54 17.70 14.69 3.03
N THR A 55 17.47 13.39 3.25
CA THR A 55 16.25 12.79 3.82
C THR A 55 15.01 12.71 2.93
N ILE A 56 14.74 11.48 2.47
CA ILE A 56 13.48 11.03 1.84
C ILE A 56 12.24 11.42 2.67
N ALA A 57 12.40 11.64 3.98
CA ALA A 57 11.32 12.03 4.89
C ALA A 57 10.81 13.46 4.66
N TYR A 58 11.66 14.41 4.24
CA TYR A 58 11.27 15.82 4.09
C TYR A 58 10.57 16.10 2.75
N ALA A 59 10.98 15.43 1.67
CA ALA A 59 10.38 15.59 0.35
C ALA A 59 8.90 15.14 0.27
N VAL A 60 8.45 14.27 1.19
CA VAL A 60 7.04 13.84 1.28
C VAL A 60 6.15 14.93 1.88
N ALA A 61 6.72 15.94 2.55
CA ALA A 61 5.95 16.99 3.24
C ALA A 61 5.38 18.06 2.28
N GLN A 62 6.04 18.34 1.16
CA GLN A 62 5.77 19.52 0.31
C GLN A 62 4.97 19.25 -0.99
N ALA A 63 4.55 18.01 -1.26
CA ALA A 63 3.84 17.73 -2.49
C ALA A 63 2.36 18.17 -2.40
N ALA A 64 2.08 19.45 -2.55
CA ALA A 64 0.76 19.97 -2.90
C ALA A 64 0.49 19.62 -4.37
N THR A 65 -0.25 18.55 -4.60
CA THR A 65 -0.72 18.16 -5.92
C THR A 65 -2.09 17.53 -5.75
N THR A 66 -2.99 17.88 -6.66
CA THR A 66 -4.38 17.42 -6.76
C THR A 66 -4.42 15.91 -6.65
N ARG A 67 -4.91 15.42 -5.50
CA ARG A 67 -5.10 13.99 -5.25
C ARG A 67 -6.32 13.55 -6.04
N LYS A 68 -6.19 12.48 -6.85
CA LYS A 68 -7.37 11.81 -7.37
C LYS A 68 -7.98 10.99 -6.25
N SER A 69 -9.19 11.37 -5.82
CA SER A 69 -10.04 10.54 -4.98
C SER A 69 -10.84 9.61 -5.88
N PHE A 70 -10.69 8.31 -5.69
CA PHE A 70 -11.48 7.29 -6.36
C PHE A 70 -12.57 6.79 -5.42
N ASP A 71 -13.78 6.57 -5.94
CA ASP A 71 -14.83 5.88 -5.21
C ASP A 71 -14.67 4.37 -5.43
N TYR A 72 -13.83 3.77 -4.60
CA TYR A 72 -13.57 2.33 -4.63
C TYR A 72 -14.81 1.46 -4.35
N GLY A 73 -15.90 2.04 -3.84
CA GLY A 73 -17.18 1.34 -3.69
C GLY A 73 -17.88 1.16 -5.03
N GLN A 74 -17.98 2.25 -5.80
CA GLN A 74 -18.72 2.32 -7.06
C GLN A 74 -17.90 1.90 -8.29
N GLU A 75 -16.58 2.12 -8.30
CA GLU A 75 -15.75 1.79 -9.47
C GLU A 75 -15.53 0.28 -9.63
N ASP A 76 -15.60 -0.19 -10.88
CA ASP A 76 -15.35 -1.59 -11.20
C ASP A 76 -13.87 -1.98 -11.06
N ILE A 77 -13.64 -3.21 -10.60
CA ILE A 77 -12.30 -3.77 -10.38
C ILE A 77 -11.53 -3.85 -11.72
N GLN A 78 -12.22 -4.19 -12.82
CA GLN A 78 -11.56 -4.31 -14.12
C GLN A 78 -11.07 -2.96 -14.63
N THR A 79 -11.80 -1.88 -14.39
CA THR A 79 -11.36 -0.51 -14.72
C THR A 79 -10.03 -0.18 -14.05
N PHE A 80 -9.87 -0.55 -12.77
CA PHE A 80 -8.59 -0.35 -12.08
C PHE A 80 -7.49 -1.25 -12.63
N ALA A 81 -7.80 -2.49 -13.00
CA ALA A 81 -6.82 -3.44 -13.46
C ALA A 81 -6.33 -3.18 -14.90
N LEU A 82 -7.19 -2.66 -15.77
CA LEU A 82 -6.84 -2.30 -17.15
C LEU A 82 -6.04 -1.00 -17.25
N ASN A 83 -6.02 -0.20 -16.19
CA ASN A 83 -5.30 1.06 -16.18
C ASN A 83 -3.78 0.81 -16.11
N PRO A 84 -2.99 1.20 -17.14
CA PRO A 84 -1.56 0.93 -17.19
C PRO A 84 -0.73 1.71 -16.15
N ARG A 85 -1.32 2.71 -15.49
CA ARG A 85 -0.68 3.45 -14.39
C ARG A 85 -0.79 2.72 -13.05
N ASN A 86 -1.70 1.76 -12.95
CA ASN A 86 -1.91 0.96 -11.76
C ASN A 86 -0.99 -0.26 -11.79
N ILE A 87 -0.59 -0.73 -10.61
CA ILE A 87 0.21 -1.95 -10.49
C ILE A 87 -0.74 -3.06 -10.07
N VAL A 88 -0.91 -4.04 -10.94
CA VAL A 88 -1.72 -5.23 -10.66
C VAL A 88 -0.79 -6.38 -10.31
N ILE A 89 -1.04 -7.01 -9.16
CA ILE A 89 -0.27 -8.14 -8.65
C ILE A 89 -1.24 -9.29 -8.42
N PRO A 90 -1.26 -10.32 -9.28
CA PRO A 90 -2.00 -11.56 -9.02
C PRO A 90 -1.54 -12.19 -7.71
N HIS A 91 -2.48 -12.71 -6.91
CA HIS A 91 -2.14 -13.36 -5.64
C HIS A 91 -1.34 -14.64 -5.82
N GLU A 92 -1.52 -15.33 -6.95
CA GLU A 92 -0.68 -16.46 -7.35
C GLU A 92 0.78 -16.08 -7.60
N ALA A 93 1.03 -14.86 -8.09
CA ALA A 93 2.37 -14.35 -8.40
C ALA A 93 3.05 -13.75 -7.16
N LEU A 94 2.31 -13.57 -6.07
CA LEU A 94 2.81 -12.97 -4.85
C LEU A 94 3.61 -14.01 -4.06
N GLU A 95 4.91 -13.73 -3.87
CA GLU A 95 5.83 -14.64 -3.18
C GLU A 95 5.92 -14.33 -1.68
N THR A 96 5.99 -13.06 -1.30
CA THR A 96 6.13 -12.68 0.12
C THR A 96 5.55 -11.30 0.40
N ILE A 97 4.85 -11.13 1.53
CA ILE A 97 4.51 -9.84 2.12
C ILE A 97 5.19 -9.75 3.48
N ARG A 98 6.00 -8.73 3.70
CA ARG A 98 6.62 -8.45 5.01
C ARG A 98 6.30 -7.05 5.47
N MET A 99 5.95 -6.91 6.74
CA MET A 99 5.83 -5.62 7.40
C MET A 99 7.09 -5.35 8.21
N LYS A 100 7.73 -4.20 7.99
CA LYS A 100 8.93 -3.80 8.71
C LYS A 100 8.69 -2.46 9.39
N LYS A 101 8.79 -2.41 10.71
CA LYS A 101 8.75 -1.16 11.47
C LYS A 101 9.94 -0.27 11.09
N ALA A 102 9.69 1.02 10.84
CA ALA A 102 10.72 2.02 10.65
C ALA A 102 11.40 2.34 12.00
N PHE A 103 12.71 2.55 11.99
CA PHE A 103 13.50 2.67 13.21
C PHE A 103 13.24 3.98 13.99
N LEU A 104 12.99 5.09 13.27
CA LEU A 104 12.92 6.44 13.86
C LEU A 104 11.50 7.00 14.03
N ASN A 105 10.49 6.40 13.40
CA ASN A 105 9.11 6.90 13.43
C ASN A 105 8.14 5.73 13.61
N PRO A 106 6.94 5.96 14.19
CA PRO A 106 5.88 4.96 14.22
C PRO A 106 5.33 4.78 12.81
N SER A 107 6.08 4.14 11.94
CA SER A 107 5.71 3.97 10.55
C SER A 107 6.17 2.62 10.08
N TYR A 108 5.43 2.04 9.15
CA TYR A 108 5.63 0.66 8.73
C TYR A 108 5.89 0.61 7.24
N TRP A 109 6.88 -0.17 6.86
CA TRP A 109 7.20 -0.49 5.49
C TRP A 109 6.55 -1.82 5.14
N MET A 110 5.74 -1.82 4.10
CA MET A 110 5.26 -3.02 3.45
C MET A 110 6.23 -3.38 2.32
N HIS A 111 6.79 -4.58 2.39
CA HIS A 111 7.59 -5.16 1.33
C HIS A 111 6.78 -6.26 0.65
N LEU A 112 6.39 -6.05 -0.60
CA LEU A 112 5.81 -7.10 -1.44
C LEU A 112 6.89 -7.63 -2.37
N ARG A 113 7.03 -8.95 -2.45
CA ARG A 113 7.80 -9.67 -3.46
C ARG A 113 6.83 -10.46 -4.31
N PHE A 114 6.97 -10.35 -5.62
CA PHE A 114 6.12 -11.04 -6.57
C PHE A 114 6.90 -11.33 -7.85
N GLN A 115 6.44 -12.32 -8.59
CA GLN A 115 6.91 -12.65 -9.92
C GLN A 115 6.20 -11.75 -10.92
N GLY A 116 6.94 -10.93 -11.66
CA GLY A 116 6.37 -10.12 -12.73
C GLY A 116 6.00 -10.98 -13.94
N ASN A 117 5.20 -10.42 -14.84
CA ASN A 117 4.81 -11.07 -16.10
C ASN A 117 6.01 -11.47 -16.98
N ASP A 118 7.17 -10.82 -16.76
CA ASP A 118 8.46 -11.13 -17.39
C ASP A 118 9.21 -12.29 -16.70
N ASN A 119 8.53 -13.02 -15.81
CA ASN A 119 9.08 -14.08 -14.96
C ASN A 119 10.19 -13.60 -14.00
N LYS A 120 10.40 -12.28 -13.88
CA LYS A 120 11.42 -11.69 -13.01
C LYS A 120 10.83 -11.38 -11.65
N ARG A 121 11.60 -11.67 -10.60
CA ARG A 121 11.23 -11.28 -9.23
C ARG A 121 11.28 -9.77 -9.07
N LYS A 122 10.15 -9.17 -8.74
CA LYS A 122 9.98 -7.75 -8.45
C LYS A 122 9.73 -7.55 -6.97
N LYS A 123 10.20 -6.42 -6.46
CA LYS A 123 9.99 -6.03 -5.06
C LYS A 123 9.45 -4.61 -5.00
N ILE A 124 8.31 -4.45 -4.35
CA ILE A 124 7.74 -3.15 -3.99
C ILE A 124 8.03 -2.88 -2.52
N LYS A 125 8.58 -1.70 -2.25
CA LYS A 125 8.69 -1.16 -0.90
C LYS A 125 7.71 -0.01 -0.79
N ALA A 126 6.62 -0.22 -0.06
CA ALA A 126 5.60 0.78 0.17
C ALA A 126 5.65 1.24 1.64
N PHE A 127 5.57 2.53 1.86
CA PHE A 127 5.46 3.12 3.18
C PHE A 127 3.99 3.27 3.53
N LEU A 128 3.58 2.66 4.64
CA LEU A 128 2.22 2.75 5.15
C LEU A 128 2.09 4.08 5.89
N LYS A 129 1.37 5.02 5.28
CA LYS A 129 1.07 6.32 5.87
C LYS A 129 -0.45 6.44 6.03
N PRO A 130 -0.99 6.29 7.25
CA PRO A 130 -2.42 6.46 7.45
C PRO A 130 -2.87 7.85 6.92
N PRO A 131 -4.07 7.95 6.34
CA PRO A 131 -4.62 9.23 5.89
C PRO A 131 -4.62 10.26 7.03
N GLY A 132 -4.33 11.54 6.72
CA GLY A 132 -4.26 12.59 7.73
C GLY A 132 -5.55 12.73 8.53
N GLU A 133 -6.70 12.59 7.86
CA GLU A 133 -8.02 12.61 8.47
C GLU A 133 -8.23 11.45 9.46
N HIS A 134 -7.81 10.23 9.09
CA HIS A 134 -7.86 9.08 9.99
C HIS A 134 -6.98 9.27 11.24
N VAL A 135 -5.81 9.89 11.07
CA VAL A 135 -4.92 10.22 12.20
C VAL A 135 -5.53 11.30 13.10
N LYS A 136 -6.15 12.34 12.52
CA LYS A 136 -6.81 13.40 13.29
C LYS A 136 -7.99 12.85 14.08
N GLN A 137 -8.85 12.06 13.44
CA GLN A 137 -10.00 11.42 14.07
C GLN A 137 -9.58 10.49 15.22
N LYS A 138 -8.62 9.60 14.99
CA LYS A 138 -8.17 8.67 16.03
C LYS A 138 -7.44 9.39 17.17
N LYS A 139 -6.76 10.51 16.88
CA LYS A 139 -6.18 11.37 17.93
C LYS A 139 -7.24 12.09 18.76
N SER A 140 -8.33 12.57 18.15
CA SER A 140 -9.45 13.14 18.91
C SER A 140 -10.17 12.10 19.76
N GLU A 141 -10.14 10.83 19.35
CA GLU A 141 -10.59 9.67 20.14
C GLU A 141 -9.58 9.24 21.23
N GLY A 142 -8.47 9.97 21.41
CA GLY A 142 -7.47 9.72 22.46
C GLY A 142 -6.38 8.70 22.11
N HIS A 143 -6.35 8.16 20.89
CA HIS A 143 -5.32 7.20 20.52
C HIS A 143 -3.94 7.86 20.28
N ALA A 144 -2.90 7.28 20.88
CA ALA A 144 -1.52 7.70 20.65
C ALA A 144 -1.12 7.49 19.18
N LYS A 145 -0.31 8.41 18.63
CA LYS A 145 0.19 8.34 17.23
C LYS A 145 0.84 6.98 16.90
N LYS A 146 1.53 6.36 17.87
CA LYS A 146 2.14 5.03 17.71
C LYS A 146 1.07 3.93 17.47
N GLN A 147 0.00 3.95 18.26
CA GLN A 147 -1.10 3.00 18.17
C GLN A 147 -1.82 3.11 16.83
N ILE A 148 -2.10 4.33 16.37
CA ILE A 148 -2.77 4.58 15.08
C ILE A 148 -2.00 3.94 13.91
N HIS A 149 -0.66 4.06 13.90
CA HIS A 149 0.14 3.49 12.82
C HIS A 149 0.29 1.96 12.94
N LEU A 150 0.29 1.43 14.17
CA LEU A 150 0.28 -0.01 14.41
C LEU A 150 -1.04 -0.63 13.95
N ASP A 151 -2.17 -0.06 14.34
CA ASP A 151 -3.51 -0.52 13.96
C ASP A 151 -3.68 -0.44 12.44
N TYR A 152 -3.16 0.61 11.83
CA TYR A 152 -3.14 0.74 10.38
C TYR A 152 -2.33 -0.37 9.70
N ALA A 153 -1.17 -0.76 10.25
CA ALA A 153 -0.38 -1.87 9.73
C ALA A 153 -1.04 -3.23 9.98
N LYS A 154 -1.70 -3.43 11.14
CA LYS A 154 -2.49 -4.63 11.44
C LYS A 154 -3.64 -4.79 10.46
N LYS A 155 -4.38 -3.72 10.15
CA LYS A 155 -5.44 -3.74 9.14
C LYS A 155 -4.95 -4.27 7.78
N VAL A 156 -3.73 -3.90 7.36
CA VAL A 156 -3.13 -4.44 6.13
C VAL A 156 -2.92 -5.96 6.24
N GLN A 157 -2.41 -6.43 7.38
CA GLN A 157 -2.20 -7.85 7.61
C GLN A 157 -3.50 -8.63 7.68
N ASP A 158 -4.51 -8.12 8.38
CA ASP A 158 -5.82 -8.76 8.50
C ASP A 158 -6.45 -8.94 7.11
N VAL A 159 -6.45 -7.88 6.30
CA VAL A 159 -6.94 -7.94 4.90
C VAL A 159 -6.22 -9.03 4.10
N TYR A 160 -4.89 -9.13 4.20
CA TYR A 160 -4.15 -10.18 3.50
C TYR A 160 -4.33 -11.57 4.11
N GLY A 161 -4.55 -11.68 5.42
CA GLY A 161 -4.86 -12.94 6.10
C GLY A 161 -6.20 -13.54 5.65
N HIS A 162 -7.18 -12.68 5.35
CA HIS A 162 -8.47 -13.13 4.79
C HIS A 162 -8.37 -13.65 3.36
N VAL A 163 -7.36 -13.24 2.58
CA VAL A 163 -7.26 -13.61 1.16
C VAL A 163 -6.22 -14.68 0.88
N LEU A 164 -5.13 -14.72 1.63
CA LEU A 164 -3.99 -15.58 1.35
C LEU A 164 -4.02 -16.80 2.29
N SER A 165 -4.74 -17.86 1.90
CA SER A 165 -4.69 -19.18 2.54
C SER A 165 -4.08 -20.22 1.60
N PRO A 166 -3.11 -21.07 2.03
CA PRO A 166 -2.46 -21.14 3.35
C PRO A 166 -1.43 -20.01 3.55
N PRO A 167 -0.84 -19.85 4.75
CA PRO A 167 0.15 -18.81 5.04
C PRO A 167 1.49 -19.16 4.35
N ARG A 168 1.56 -18.99 3.03
CA ARG A 168 2.84 -18.98 2.28
C ARG A 168 3.72 -17.77 2.68
N PHE A 169 3.23 -16.94 3.59
CA PHE A 169 3.75 -15.63 3.92
C PHE A 169 4.18 -15.62 5.37
N GLU A 170 5.49 -15.57 5.61
CA GLU A 170 6.03 -15.20 6.91
C GLU A 170 5.62 -13.76 7.24
N ILE A 171 4.57 -13.62 8.06
CA ILE A 171 4.24 -12.38 8.74
C ILE A 171 5.26 -12.19 9.86
N VAL A 172 6.49 -11.79 9.50
CA VAL A 172 7.49 -11.37 10.49
C VAL A 172 7.12 -9.96 10.95
N ILE A 173 6.17 -9.85 11.86
CA ILE A 173 6.22 -8.78 12.83
C ILE A 173 7.42 -9.14 13.69
N GLY A 174 8.51 -8.38 13.58
CA GLY A 174 9.63 -8.56 14.48
C GLY A 174 9.11 -8.52 15.90
N SER A 175 9.08 -9.68 16.55
CA SER A 175 8.68 -9.91 17.93
C SER A 175 9.69 -9.26 18.86
N ARG A 176 9.71 -7.93 18.88
CA ARG A 176 10.21 -7.10 19.98
C ARG A 176 9.28 -5.89 20.05
N LEU A 177 8.16 -6.13 20.74
CA LEU A 177 7.43 -5.09 21.46
C LEU A 177 8.41 -4.44 22.46
#